data_AF-A0A3A8KUX0-F1
#
_entry.id   AF-A0A3A8KUX0-F1
#
_cell.length_a   1.000
_cell.length_b   1.000
_cell.length_c   1.000
_cell.angle_alpha   90.00
_cell.angle_beta   90.00
_cell.angle_gamma   90.00
#
_symmetry.space_group_name_H-M   'P 1'
#
loop_
_entity.id
_entity.type
_entity.pdbx_description
1 polymer ?
#
loop_
_entity_poly.entity_id
_entity_poly.type
_entity_poly.pdbx_seq_one_letter_code
_entity_poly.pdbx_strand_id
1 'polypeptide(L)'
;MALSLVAGGCAPIDLGVFSPQALSRVVPEPPGAACARGGQAVRTGLDVNGDGTLGDDEVTSTEYLCAGTVLVRTETLAPGDACPTGGQVTKAGQDLDGDGVLADAEVTRELTACTRVAPVLTRLRPVSWTPSCSSGATMLEAGEDVDGTGALDDAEVQASYGFCMVDSTRVRSEVHPEPAGGRCGQAGARVDAWPDLDGDGQRQPDTEPLTTLTVCQPTRVHDGDYLVGSAADLAALQGVTRVDGDLVITSETLDVLGLPELVVVMGTVRVMNNPRLAQVSLPHLRFARSIELRENPALETVSIGKTDGPPVFVDEDVVVGDAPKLASLEGLTPLNPRRQLRVQNLPQLQTLSFPHITHLSLNLTVEANDALRSMSLPNLVFATNVWVTDNAALESLSGLATLRSADQLLLAVLPALTSLSGLDGLTSLRELTVAECAGLKTVTIPHLTQVEQVGIQDNPSLESVSGMPVLQVSRLLRLSGNAVLHELKDLSSISAMHTLEISRNPALKDLSALGRLVRLDLLAVHQNILLEDLSGLAGLRELATLTVAHNPALRNLGMEALVSTTEWFDVQDNPLLPTCQAQRLADRVHTGPPPTRTINGNNDQATCPNP
;
A
#
# COMPACT_ATOMS: atom_id res chain seq x y z
N MET A 1 40.71 -60.65 -25.31
CA MET A 1 40.76 -59.35 -26.03
C MET A 1 39.36 -58.78 -26.02
N ALA A 2 39.23 -57.46 -25.86
CA ALA A 2 38.02 -56.67 -25.60
C ALA A 2 37.63 -56.50 -24.11
N LEU A 3 38.22 -55.45 -23.55
CA LEU A 3 37.78 -54.69 -22.38
C LEU A 3 36.43 -54.03 -22.70
N SER A 4 35.46 -54.08 -21.80
CA SER A 4 34.28 -53.21 -21.85
C SER A 4 34.03 -52.65 -20.46
N LEU A 5 34.40 -51.38 -20.26
CA LEU A 5 33.98 -50.56 -19.13
C LEU A 5 32.48 -50.29 -19.26
N VAL A 6 31.72 -50.54 -18.19
CA VAL A 6 30.45 -49.85 -17.94
C VAL A 6 30.60 -49.14 -16.60
N ALA A 7 30.64 -47.81 -16.70
CA ALA A 7 30.50 -46.90 -15.58
C ALA A 7 29.02 -46.70 -15.26
N GLY A 8 28.69 -46.63 -13.97
CA GLY A 8 27.40 -46.23 -13.43
C GLY A 8 27.22 -46.82 -12.04
N GLY A 9 26.99 -46.08 -10.96
CA GLY A 9 26.96 -44.65 -10.73
C GLY A 9 26.72 -44.52 -9.22
N CYS A 10 27.60 -43.81 -8.51
CA CYS A 10 27.32 -43.43 -7.12
C CYS A 10 26.27 -42.32 -7.16
N ALA A 11 25.02 -42.63 -6.82
CA ALA A 11 24.09 -41.58 -6.42
C ALA A 11 24.59 -40.97 -5.09
N PRO A 12 24.71 -39.64 -4.97
CA PRO A 12 24.95 -39.02 -3.68
C PRO A 12 23.76 -39.33 -2.76
N ILE A 13 24.04 -39.82 -1.56
CA ILE A 13 23.07 -39.91 -0.48
C ILE A 13 22.62 -38.49 -0.17
N ASP A 14 21.35 -38.19 -0.41
CA ASP A 14 20.73 -36.93 -0.02
C ASP A 14 20.56 -36.90 1.50
N LEU A 15 21.44 -36.18 2.18
CA LEU A 15 21.40 -35.98 3.63
C LEU A 15 20.30 -34.98 4.06
N GLY A 16 19.53 -34.43 3.12
CA GLY A 16 18.36 -33.60 3.40
C GLY A 16 17.13 -34.37 3.90
N VAL A 17 17.09 -35.70 3.74
CA VAL A 17 15.93 -36.55 4.11
C VAL A 17 15.96 -37.00 5.59
N PHE A 18 17.03 -36.68 6.34
CA PHE A 18 17.18 -37.06 7.76
C PHE A 18 17.68 -35.92 8.64
N SER A 19 17.23 -34.69 8.38
CA SER A 19 17.36 -33.62 9.37
C SER A 19 15.98 -33.37 9.98
N PRO A 20 15.67 -33.97 11.15
CA PRO A 20 14.44 -33.69 11.89
C PRO A 20 14.23 -32.18 12.01
N GLN A 21 13.03 -31.70 11.72
CA GLN A 21 12.71 -30.28 11.86
C GLN A 21 12.62 -29.93 13.35
N ALA A 22 13.24 -28.83 13.77
CA ALA A 22 13.05 -28.33 15.13
C ALA A 22 11.66 -27.70 15.26
N LEU A 23 10.85 -28.23 16.16
CA LEU A 23 9.50 -27.76 16.45
C LEU A 23 9.40 -27.30 17.91
N SER A 24 8.53 -26.33 18.15
CA SER A 24 8.11 -25.90 19.48
C SER A 24 6.60 -26.05 19.60
N ARG A 25 6.11 -26.42 20.80
CA ARG A 25 4.69 -26.32 21.12
C ARG A 25 4.51 -25.82 22.54
N VAL A 26 3.47 -25.03 22.73
CA VAL A 26 3.15 -24.41 24.00
C VAL A 26 1.93 -25.10 24.59
N VAL A 27 2.08 -25.67 25.79
CA VAL A 27 0.98 -26.33 26.51
C VAL A 27 0.70 -25.62 27.85
N PRO A 28 -0.57 -25.57 28.32
CA PRO A 28 -0.88 -25.03 29.64
C PRO A 28 -0.19 -25.85 30.75
N GLU A 29 0.51 -25.18 31.66
CA GLU A 29 1.09 -25.78 32.87
C GLU A 29 0.13 -25.55 34.05
N PRO A 30 -0.38 -26.60 34.71
CA PRO A 30 -1.21 -26.43 35.91
C PRO A 30 -0.38 -25.91 37.11
N PRO A 31 -1.03 -25.31 38.12
CA PRO A 31 -0.35 -24.94 39.37
C PRO A 31 0.36 -26.12 40.01
N GLY A 32 1.66 -25.97 40.27
CA GLY A 32 2.50 -27.07 40.73
C GLY A 32 3.94 -26.65 41.02
N ALA A 33 4.82 -27.65 41.11
CA ALA A 33 6.23 -27.46 41.48
C ALA A 33 7.04 -26.66 40.44
N ALA A 34 6.63 -26.70 39.16
CA ALA A 34 7.25 -25.92 38.09
C ALA A 34 6.77 -24.46 38.06
N CYS A 35 5.47 -24.25 38.27
CA CYS A 35 4.87 -22.92 38.37
C CYS A 35 3.81 -22.88 39.48
N ALA A 36 4.05 -22.09 40.54
CA ALA A 36 3.20 -22.05 41.73
C ALA A 36 1.73 -21.67 41.44
N ARG A 37 1.49 -20.88 40.40
CA ARG A 37 0.16 -20.40 39.97
C ARG A 37 -0.28 -20.96 38.61
N GLY A 38 0.40 -21.99 38.11
CA GLY A 38 0.24 -22.48 36.75
C GLY A 38 0.96 -21.57 35.77
N GLY A 39 0.80 -21.80 34.47
CA GLY A 39 1.56 -21.09 33.45
C GLY A 39 1.44 -21.75 32.09
N GLN A 40 2.50 -21.64 31.30
CA GLN A 40 2.69 -22.37 30.06
C GLN A 40 4.03 -23.09 30.08
N ALA A 41 4.08 -24.29 29.53
CA ALA A 41 5.31 -24.99 29.26
C ALA A 41 5.60 -24.92 27.76
N VAL A 42 6.71 -24.28 27.40
CA VAL A 42 7.24 -24.28 26.04
C VAL A 42 8.10 -25.52 25.90
N ARG A 43 7.67 -26.43 25.04
CA ARG A 43 8.37 -27.69 24.77
C ARG A 43 9.03 -27.59 23.42
N THR A 44 10.32 -27.88 23.34
CA THR A 44 11.09 -27.87 22.10
C THR A 44 11.70 -29.24 21.84
N GLY A 45 11.72 -29.62 20.57
CA GLY A 45 12.22 -30.92 20.16
C GLY A 45 12.38 -31.00 18.66
N LEU A 46 12.80 -32.17 18.23
CA LEU A 46 13.01 -32.50 16.83
C LEU A 46 11.84 -33.38 16.39
N ASP A 47 11.22 -33.07 15.27
CA ASP A 47 10.22 -33.93 14.61
C ASP A 47 10.94 -35.17 14.06
N VAL A 48 11.07 -36.19 14.90
CA VAL A 48 11.83 -37.41 14.59
C VAL A 48 11.01 -38.31 13.68
N ASN A 49 9.69 -38.25 13.76
CA ASN A 49 8.78 -39.11 13.00
C ASN A 49 8.32 -38.49 11.66
N GLY A 50 8.57 -37.19 11.45
CA GLY A 50 8.28 -36.46 10.22
C GLY A 50 6.79 -36.16 10.00
N ASP A 51 5.98 -36.15 11.07
CA ASP A 51 4.54 -35.94 10.99
C ASP A 51 4.13 -34.46 11.04
N GLY A 52 5.09 -33.55 11.21
CA GLY A 52 4.89 -32.11 11.26
C GLY A 52 4.35 -31.59 12.59
N THR A 53 4.30 -32.42 13.63
CA THR A 53 3.86 -32.03 14.98
C THR A 53 4.86 -32.50 16.04
N LEU A 54 5.03 -31.73 17.12
CA LEU A 54 5.90 -32.16 18.21
C LEU A 54 5.13 -33.09 19.17
N GLY A 55 5.42 -34.39 19.14
CA GLY A 55 4.89 -35.38 20.07
C GLY A 55 5.47 -35.24 21.49
N ASP A 56 4.85 -35.89 22.50
CA ASP A 56 5.42 -35.92 23.87
C ASP A 56 6.76 -36.65 23.93
N ASP A 57 6.93 -37.69 23.12
CA ASP A 57 8.16 -38.50 23.05
C ASP A 57 9.33 -37.80 22.33
N GLU A 58 9.04 -36.69 21.65
CA GLU A 58 10.01 -35.93 20.84
C GLU A 58 10.54 -34.68 21.56
N VAL A 59 9.98 -34.37 22.74
CA VAL A 59 10.37 -33.20 23.53
C VAL A 59 11.76 -33.42 24.12
N THR A 60 12.69 -32.55 23.73
CA THR A 60 14.08 -32.58 24.23
C THR A 60 14.35 -31.54 25.31
N SER A 61 13.56 -30.47 25.35
CA SER A 61 13.63 -29.44 26.39
C SER A 61 12.24 -28.93 26.74
N THR A 62 12.06 -28.55 28.00
CA THR A 62 10.84 -27.91 28.50
C THR A 62 11.23 -26.70 29.33
N GLU A 63 10.75 -25.54 28.91
CA GLU A 63 10.91 -24.27 29.61
C GLU A 63 9.54 -23.83 30.14
N TYR A 64 9.50 -23.30 31.37
CA TYR A 64 8.24 -22.94 32.03
C TYR A 64 8.09 -21.42 32.09
N LEU A 65 6.98 -20.92 31.57
CA LEU A 65 6.51 -19.55 31.66
C LEU A 65 5.42 -19.50 32.72
N CYS A 66 5.79 -19.18 33.96
CA CYS A 66 4.82 -19.15 35.04
C CYS A 66 3.83 -17.99 34.90
N ALA A 67 2.58 -18.25 35.29
CA ALA A 67 1.51 -17.26 35.37
C ALA A 67 1.76 -16.37 36.58
N GLY A 68 2.50 -15.28 36.37
CA GLY A 68 2.60 -14.15 37.28
C GLY A 68 1.93 -12.93 36.65
N THR A 69 1.30 -12.10 37.48
CA THR A 69 0.88 -10.76 37.03
C THR A 69 2.14 -9.95 36.78
N VAL A 70 2.24 -9.27 35.64
CA VAL A 70 3.34 -8.34 35.42
C VAL A 70 3.11 -7.10 36.26
N LEU A 71 4.07 -6.78 37.12
CA LEU A 71 4.09 -5.58 37.93
C LEU A 71 5.11 -4.59 37.40
N VAL A 72 4.86 -3.32 37.69
CA VAL A 72 5.72 -2.19 37.30
C VAL A 72 6.06 -1.38 38.53
N ARG A 73 7.32 -0.99 38.65
CA ARG A 73 7.81 -0.04 39.64
C ARG A 73 8.56 1.07 38.94
N THR A 74 8.08 2.30 39.12
CA THR A 74 8.68 3.51 38.53
C THR A 74 9.48 4.27 39.56
N GLU A 75 10.72 4.63 39.23
CA GLU A 75 11.64 5.38 40.08
C GLU A 75 12.04 6.68 39.35
N THR A 76 12.08 7.79 40.07
CA THR A 76 12.58 9.07 39.49
C THR A 76 14.09 9.00 39.35
N LEU A 77 14.60 9.31 38.16
CA LEU A 77 16.02 9.41 37.89
C LEU A 77 16.49 10.85 38.10
N ALA A 78 17.43 11.04 39.04
CA ALA A 78 18.04 12.35 39.26
C ALA A 78 18.91 12.75 38.04
N PRO A 79 19.08 14.06 37.77
CA PRO A 79 20.03 14.56 36.78
C PRO A 79 21.43 13.96 36.98
N GLY A 80 22.03 13.49 35.89
CA GLY A 80 23.36 12.89 35.88
C GLY A 80 23.89 12.67 34.47
N ASP A 81 25.04 12.01 34.35
CA ASP A 81 25.73 11.85 33.06
C ASP A 81 24.90 11.10 32.01
N ALA A 82 24.03 10.16 32.43
CA ALA A 82 23.16 9.40 31.53
C ALA A 82 21.92 10.20 31.08
N CYS A 83 21.31 10.98 31.97
CA CYS A 83 20.19 11.87 31.66
C CYS A 83 20.46 13.25 32.29
N PRO A 84 20.96 14.24 31.52
CA PRO A 84 21.40 15.55 32.05
C PRO A 84 20.32 16.33 32.81
N THR A 85 19.07 16.11 32.47
CA THR A 85 17.85 16.75 33.00
C THR A 85 17.06 15.81 33.91
N GLY A 86 17.62 14.64 34.24
CA GLY A 86 16.94 13.57 34.95
C GLY A 86 15.94 12.83 34.07
N GLY A 87 15.07 12.04 34.68
CA GLY A 87 14.12 11.22 33.95
C GLY A 87 13.38 10.25 34.85
N GLN A 88 13.06 9.10 34.29
CA GLN A 88 12.40 8.00 34.96
C GLN A 88 13.08 6.69 34.60
N VAL A 89 13.18 5.79 35.57
CA VAL A 89 13.50 4.39 35.36
C VAL A 89 12.24 3.58 35.66
N THR A 90 11.82 2.76 34.70
CA THR A 90 10.69 1.86 34.84
C THR A 90 11.22 0.43 34.91
N LYS A 91 10.97 -0.24 36.03
CA LYS A 91 11.30 -1.64 36.25
C LYS A 91 10.05 -2.49 36.09
N ALA A 92 10.15 -3.61 35.39
CA ALA A 92 9.05 -4.53 35.16
C ALA A 92 9.47 -5.99 35.33
N GLY A 93 8.55 -6.79 35.83
CA GLY A 93 8.76 -8.21 36.09
C GLY A 93 7.48 -8.91 36.49
N GLN A 94 7.55 -10.23 36.60
CA GLN A 94 6.43 -11.03 37.09
C GLN A 94 6.44 -11.05 38.61
N ASP A 95 5.27 -10.91 39.22
CA ASP A 95 5.04 -11.19 40.64
C ASP A 95 5.12 -12.70 40.89
N LEU A 96 6.31 -13.18 41.28
CA LEU A 96 6.64 -14.61 41.37
C LEU A 96 6.16 -15.20 42.69
N ASP A 97 6.27 -14.44 43.78
CA ASP A 97 5.78 -14.87 45.09
C ASP A 97 4.31 -14.50 45.33
N GLY A 98 3.79 -13.57 44.51
CA GLY A 98 2.39 -13.29 44.46
C GLY A 98 1.88 -12.32 45.51
N ASP A 99 2.78 -11.56 46.13
CA ASP A 99 2.50 -10.62 47.21
C ASP A 99 1.99 -9.25 46.70
N GLY A 100 2.01 -9.04 45.37
CA GLY A 100 1.54 -7.83 44.71
C GLY A 100 2.54 -6.69 44.70
N VAL A 101 3.81 -6.93 45.04
CA VAL A 101 4.89 -5.95 45.04
C VAL A 101 6.04 -6.42 44.15
N LEU A 102 6.51 -5.58 43.23
CA LEU A 102 7.69 -5.91 42.43
C LEU A 102 8.99 -5.78 43.25
N ALA A 103 9.48 -6.91 43.77
CA ALA A 103 10.75 -6.99 44.48
C ALA A 103 11.95 -6.93 43.51
N ASP A 104 13.12 -6.51 43.98
CA ASP A 104 14.32 -6.39 43.13
C ASP A 104 14.74 -7.72 42.49
N ALA A 105 14.44 -8.85 43.13
CA ALA A 105 14.73 -10.19 42.60
C ALA A 105 13.78 -10.60 41.46
N GLU A 106 12.64 -9.92 41.31
CA GLU A 106 11.61 -10.20 40.31
C GLU A 106 11.75 -9.31 39.07
N VAL A 107 12.57 -8.25 39.16
CA VAL A 107 12.81 -7.34 38.05
C VAL A 107 13.53 -8.09 36.93
N THR A 108 12.82 -8.28 35.82
CA THR A 108 13.37 -8.88 34.60
C THR A 108 13.77 -7.84 33.56
N ARG A 109 13.16 -6.64 33.64
CA ARG A 109 13.35 -5.55 32.69
C ARG A 109 13.47 -4.23 33.41
N GLU A 110 14.35 -3.39 32.89
CA GLU A 110 14.57 -2.03 33.34
C GLU A 110 14.73 -1.14 32.11
N LEU A 111 13.97 -0.05 32.07
CA LEU A 111 14.01 0.92 30.99
C LEU A 111 14.20 2.31 31.55
N THR A 112 15.18 3.02 31.00
CA THR A 112 15.42 4.44 31.31
C THR A 112 14.79 5.31 30.24
N ALA A 113 14.00 6.29 30.68
CA ALA A 113 13.43 7.35 29.85
C ALA A 113 13.94 8.71 30.35
N CYS A 114 14.82 9.35 29.56
CA CYS A 114 15.37 10.65 29.90
C CYS A 114 14.34 11.75 29.61
N THR A 115 14.13 12.66 30.55
CA THR A 115 13.35 13.87 30.31
C THR A 115 14.13 14.77 29.39
N ARG A 116 13.62 15.13 28.21
CA ARG A 116 14.20 16.22 27.40
C ARG A 116 13.41 17.50 27.63
N VAL A 117 14.14 18.60 27.75
CA VAL A 117 13.60 19.95 27.86
C VAL A 117 14.16 20.73 26.68
N ALA A 118 13.28 21.20 25.81
CA ALA A 118 13.68 21.92 24.61
C ALA A 118 12.85 23.20 24.43
N PRO A 119 13.34 24.19 23.68
CA PRO A 119 12.58 25.41 23.43
C PRO A 119 11.32 25.06 22.64
N VAL A 120 10.19 25.68 23.02
CA VAL A 120 8.94 25.52 22.27
C VAL A 120 8.94 26.46 21.08
N LEU A 121 8.81 25.87 19.90
CA LEU A 121 8.70 26.57 18.62
C LEU A 121 7.24 26.56 18.14
N THR A 122 6.91 27.51 17.27
CA THR A 122 5.62 27.56 16.60
C THR A 122 5.79 27.60 15.08
N ARG A 123 4.83 26.99 14.38
CA ARG A 123 4.80 26.97 12.91
C ARG A 123 3.39 27.28 12.44
N LEU A 124 3.27 28.14 11.43
CA LEU A 124 2.01 28.45 10.76
C LEU A 124 2.03 27.82 9.36
N ARG A 125 1.01 27.03 9.02
CA ARG A 125 0.86 26.46 7.69
C ARG A 125 -0.55 26.68 7.13
N PRO A 126 -0.70 27.17 5.89
CA PRO A 126 -1.99 27.18 5.23
C PRO A 126 -2.40 25.74 4.90
N VAL A 127 -3.65 25.41 5.16
CA VAL A 127 -4.27 24.11 4.85
C VAL A 127 -5.58 24.35 4.13
N SER A 128 -5.88 23.51 3.14
CA SER A 128 -7.12 23.62 2.35
C SER A 128 -8.36 23.21 3.13
N TRP A 129 -8.20 22.41 4.19
CA TRP A 129 -9.28 21.90 5.03
C TRP A 129 -8.76 21.44 6.39
N THR A 130 -9.58 21.57 7.44
CA THR A 130 -9.40 20.85 8.72
C THR A 130 -10.76 20.29 9.17
N PRO A 131 -10.81 19.29 10.07
CA PRO A 131 -12.08 18.79 10.61
C PRO A 131 -12.98 19.90 11.19
N SER A 132 -12.38 20.98 11.70
CA SER A 132 -13.07 22.14 12.27
C SER A 132 -13.39 23.24 11.25
N CYS A 133 -12.80 23.19 10.04
CA CYS A 133 -12.92 24.23 9.02
C CYS A 133 -13.23 23.60 7.65
N SER A 134 -14.44 23.82 7.14
CA SER A 134 -14.86 23.35 5.80
C SER A 134 -14.29 24.15 4.62
N SER A 135 -13.39 25.11 4.89
CA SER A 135 -12.73 25.97 3.91
C SER A 135 -11.26 26.16 4.29
N GLY A 136 -10.49 26.85 3.44
CA GLY A 136 -9.08 27.14 3.70
C GLY A 136 -8.86 27.73 5.09
N ALA A 137 -7.89 27.20 5.80
CA ALA A 137 -7.55 27.57 7.17
C ALA A 137 -6.04 27.75 7.31
N THR A 138 -5.61 28.43 8.36
CA THR A 138 -4.21 28.42 8.80
C THR A 138 -4.10 27.55 10.04
N MET A 139 -3.27 26.52 9.97
CA MET A 139 -2.93 25.68 11.12
C MET A 139 -1.75 26.29 11.86
N LEU A 140 -1.96 26.61 13.14
CA LEU A 140 -0.91 26.88 14.11
C LEU A 140 -0.49 25.57 14.76
N GLU A 141 0.79 25.30 14.79
CA GLU A 141 1.41 24.14 15.43
C GLU A 141 2.42 24.62 16.44
N ALA A 142 2.53 23.90 17.56
CA ALA A 142 3.48 24.18 18.63
C ALA A 142 4.06 22.89 19.19
N GLY A 143 5.33 22.91 19.52
CA GLY A 143 6.05 21.77 20.07
C GLY A 143 7.46 22.11 20.52
N GLU A 144 8.06 21.23 21.30
CA GLU A 144 9.46 21.30 21.71
C GLU A 144 10.38 20.89 20.55
N ASP A 145 11.42 21.68 20.28
CA ASP A 145 12.52 21.36 19.36
C ASP A 145 13.46 20.31 19.99
N VAL A 146 13.00 19.06 20.05
CA VAL A 146 13.62 17.96 20.80
C VAL A 146 14.97 17.56 20.19
N ASP A 147 15.15 17.76 18.89
CA ASP A 147 16.40 17.45 18.18
C ASP A 147 17.37 18.64 18.06
N GLY A 148 16.92 19.86 18.39
CA GLY A 148 17.76 21.05 18.43
C GLY A 148 18.09 21.60 17.04
N THR A 149 17.30 21.29 16.02
CA THR A 149 17.46 21.81 14.66
C THR A 149 17.10 23.29 14.54
N GLY A 150 16.36 23.84 15.51
CA GLY A 150 15.83 25.19 15.46
C GLY A 150 14.62 25.35 14.54
N ALA A 151 14.04 24.24 14.07
CA ALA A 151 12.81 24.19 13.30
C ALA A 151 11.80 23.29 14.01
N LEU A 152 10.50 23.54 13.82
CA LEU A 152 9.46 22.64 14.33
C LEU A 152 9.14 21.59 13.26
N ASP A 153 9.63 20.37 13.47
CA ASP A 153 9.36 19.23 12.59
C ASP A 153 8.03 18.55 12.92
N ASP A 154 7.49 17.74 11.99
CA ASP A 154 6.19 17.07 12.20
C ASP A 154 6.21 16.12 13.41
N ALA A 155 7.37 15.54 13.71
CA ALA A 155 7.59 14.67 14.86
C ALA A 155 7.55 15.39 16.22
N GLU A 156 7.63 16.71 16.21
CA GLU A 156 7.74 17.55 17.39
C GLU A 156 6.42 18.25 17.73
N VAL A 157 5.46 18.25 16.80
CA VAL A 157 4.16 18.91 16.98
C VAL A 157 3.37 18.26 18.13
N GLN A 158 3.29 18.95 19.26
CA GLN A 158 2.57 18.51 20.47
C GLN A 158 1.19 19.15 20.60
N ALA A 159 0.95 20.31 19.98
CA ALA A 159 -0.35 20.97 19.96
C ALA A 159 -0.59 21.64 18.61
N SER A 160 -1.85 21.68 18.18
CA SER A 160 -2.22 22.34 16.93
C SER A 160 -3.63 22.92 16.97
N TYR A 161 -3.86 24.04 16.28
CA TYR A 161 -5.16 24.68 16.14
C TYR A 161 -5.35 25.32 14.77
N GLY A 162 -6.53 25.16 14.17
CA GLY A 162 -6.86 25.72 12.86
C GLY A 162 -7.68 27.01 12.96
N PHE A 163 -7.16 28.10 12.40
CA PHE A 163 -7.88 29.36 12.19
C PHE A 163 -8.58 29.36 10.83
N CYS A 164 -9.91 29.16 10.82
CA CYS A 164 -10.69 29.07 9.58
C CYS A 164 -10.74 30.42 8.84
N MET A 165 -10.51 30.41 7.53
CA MET A 165 -10.55 31.59 6.65
C MET A 165 -9.64 32.76 7.05
N VAL A 166 -8.58 32.46 7.81
CA VAL A 166 -7.53 33.42 8.16
C VAL A 166 -6.26 33.04 7.41
N ASP A 167 -5.63 34.04 6.81
CA ASP A 167 -4.34 33.87 6.12
C ASP A 167 -3.21 33.76 7.16
N SER A 168 -2.19 32.95 6.85
CA SER A 168 -1.05 32.74 7.76
C SER A 168 -0.31 34.01 8.15
N THR A 169 -0.30 35.04 7.30
CA THR A 169 0.30 36.34 7.60
C THR A 169 -0.46 37.15 8.65
N ARG A 170 -1.71 36.77 8.91
CA ARG A 170 -2.63 37.40 9.86
C ARG A 170 -2.86 36.56 11.12
N VAL A 171 -2.07 35.52 11.35
CA VAL A 171 -2.09 34.82 12.63
C VAL A 171 -0.86 35.25 13.42
N ARG A 172 -1.08 35.72 14.64
CA ARG A 172 -0.01 36.03 15.60
C ARG A 172 0.00 34.95 16.68
N SER A 173 1.19 34.64 17.18
CA SER A 173 1.39 33.69 18.27
C SER A 173 2.54 34.13 19.15
N GLU A 174 2.37 34.03 20.46
CA GLU A 174 3.39 34.28 21.47
C GLU A 174 3.53 33.06 22.38
N VAL A 175 4.78 32.70 22.67
CA VAL A 175 5.11 31.59 23.58
C VAL A 175 5.42 32.14 24.96
N HIS A 176 4.78 31.60 25.98
CA HIS A 176 5.00 31.97 27.36
C HIS A 176 5.25 30.73 28.24
N PRO A 177 6.04 30.85 29.32
CA PRO A 177 6.17 29.77 30.29
C PRO A 177 4.83 29.52 31.00
N GLU A 178 4.47 28.24 31.14
CA GLU A 178 3.34 27.78 31.94
C GLU A 178 3.85 27.23 33.28
N PRO A 179 3.45 27.81 34.43
CA PRO A 179 3.91 27.36 35.74
C PRO A 179 3.26 26.02 36.16
N ALA A 180 3.94 25.29 37.05
CA ALA A 180 3.39 24.08 37.66
C ALA A 180 2.08 24.38 38.44
N GLY A 181 1.11 23.47 38.36
CA GLY A 181 -0.25 23.65 38.86
C GLY A 181 -1.19 24.44 37.94
N GLY A 182 -0.68 24.93 36.79
CA GLY A 182 -1.47 25.55 35.72
C GLY A 182 -2.22 24.52 34.87
N ARG A 183 -2.46 24.84 33.59
CA ARG A 183 -3.22 23.98 32.66
C ARG A 183 -2.59 22.61 32.42
N CYS A 184 -1.27 22.53 32.56
CA CYS A 184 -0.51 21.29 32.39
C CYS A 184 -0.38 20.48 33.69
N GLY A 185 -0.79 21.01 34.85
CA GLY A 185 -0.51 20.41 36.17
C GLY A 185 0.98 20.45 36.56
N GLN A 186 1.90 20.34 35.61
CA GLN A 186 3.34 20.54 35.71
C GLN A 186 3.79 21.77 34.91
N ALA A 187 5.08 22.14 35.01
CA ALA A 187 5.64 23.21 34.21
C ALA A 187 5.58 22.85 32.71
N GLY A 188 5.47 23.85 31.84
CA GLY A 188 5.44 23.66 30.39
C GLY A 188 5.48 24.99 29.65
N ALA A 189 4.91 25.03 28.45
CA ALA A 189 4.70 26.28 27.72
C ALA A 189 3.22 26.43 27.33
N ARG A 190 2.76 27.68 27.28
CA ARG A 190 1.52 28.05 26.61
C ARG A 190 1.84 28.88 25.37
N VAL A 191 1.09 28.65 24.31
CA VAL A 191 1.15 29.43 23.08
C VAL A 191 -0.17 30.16 22.93
N ASP A 192 -0.13 31.46 23.14
CA ASP A 192 -1.25 32.36 23.03
C ASP A 192 -1.29 32.92 21.60
N ALA A 193 -2.40 32.73 20.88
CA ALA A 193 -2.52 33.05 19.47
C ALA A 193 -3.87 33.70 19.12
N TRP A 194 -3.87 34.60 18.15
CA TRP A 194 -5.07 35.32 17.72
C TRP A 194 -4.98 35.69 16.23
N PRO A 195 -6.13 35.83 15.55
CA PRO A 195 -6.17 36.40 14.21
C PRO A 195 -6.09 37.92 14.29
N ASP A 196 -5.08 38.50 13.63
CA ASP A 196 -4.84 39.94 13.42
C ASP A 196 -5.69 40.40 12.21
N LEU A 197 -6.99 40.64 12.48
CA LEU A 197 -8.02 40.90 11.49
C LEU A 197 -7.92 42.30 10.90
N ASP A 198 -7.46 43.28 11.68
CA ASP A 198 -7.27 44.66 11.26
C ASP A 198 -5.83 44.98 10.79
N GLY A 199 -4.87 44.10 11.05
CA GLY A 199 -3.51 44.18 10.54
C GLY A 199 -2.61 45.15 11.31
N ASP A 200 -3.01 45.57 12.51
CA ASP A 200 -2.23 46.50 13.34
C ASP A 200 -1.17 45.79 14.19
N GLY A 201 -1.17 44.45 14.21
CA GLY A 201 -0.22 43.61 14.94
C GLY A 201 -0.46 43.55 16.46
N GLN A 202 -1.52 44.18 16.97
CA GLN A 202 -1.96 44.07 18.35
C GLN A 202 -3.23 43.23 18.42
N ARG A 203 -3.52 42.69 19.61
CA ARG A 203 -4.75 41.93 19.83
C ARG A 203 -5.89 42.87 20.21
N GLN A 204 -6.99 42.91 19.47
CA GLN A 204 -8.23 43.55 19.93
C GLN A 204 -9.16 42.53 20.61
N PRO A 205 -9.38 42.59 21.95
CA PRO A 205 -10.04 41.51 22.67
C PRO A 205 -11.50 41.21 22.26
N ASP A 206 -12.20 42.22 21.74
CA ASP A 206 -13.62 42.13 21.37
C ASP A 206 -13.85 41.48 20.00
N THR A 207 -12.86 41.57 19.10
CA THR A 207 -12.96 41.10 17.70
C THR A 207 -12.00 39.97 17.38
N GLU A 208 -10.94 39.81 18.16
CA GLU A 208 -9.87 38.84 17.93
C GLU A 208 -9.80 37.83 19.08
N PRO A 209 -10.46 36.66 18.91
CA PRO A 209 -10.51 35.66 19.97
C PRO A 209 -9.11 35.12 20.27
N LEU A 210 -8.76 35.07 21.55
CA LEU A 210 -7.53 34.43 22.02
C LEU A 210 -7.71 32.93 22.01
N THR A 211 -6.78 32.24 21.39
CA THR A 211 -6.62 30.79 21.44
C THR A 211 -5.36 30.46 22.21
N THR A 212 -5.46 29.62 23.24
CA THR A 212 -4.30 29.18 24.01
C THR A 212 -4.08 27.70 23.75
N LEU A 213 -2.93 27.35 23.16
CA LEU A 213 -2.42 25.99 23.09
C LEU A 213 -1.48 25.74 24.27
N THR A 214 -1.39 24.50 24.73
CA THR A 214 -0.48 24.12 25.82
C THR A 214 0.41 22.97 25.38
N VAL A 215 1.71 23.14 25.59
CA VAL A 215 2.74 22.13 25.39
C VAL A 215 3.21 21.70 26.79
N CYS A 216 2.73 20.54 27.24
CA CYS A 216 2.94 20.07 28.61
C CYS A 216 4.14 19.12 28.68
N GLN A 217 5.10 19.42 29.57
CA GLN A 217 6.28 18.60 29.85
C GLN A 217 6.00 17.50 30.88
N PRO A 218 6.87 16.46 30.99
CA PRO A 218 8.08 16.24 30.19
C PRO A 218 7.93 15.22 29.07
N THR A 219 8.61 15.50 27.95
CA THR A 219 8.90 14.50 26.91
C THR A 219 9.92 13.50 27.46
N ARG A 220 9.45 12.30 27.82
CA ARG A 220 10.28 11.20 28.32
C ARG A 220 10.71 10.33 27.14
N VAL A 221 11.98 10.47 26.78
CA VAL A 221 12.59 9.88 25.58
C VAL A 221 13.32 8.60 25.96
N HIS A 222 13.00 7.53 25.23
CA HIS A 222 13.86 6.36 25.13
C HIS A 222 14.76 6.51 23.90
N ASP A 223 16.06 6.37 24.08
CA ASP A 223 17.06 6.44 23.02
C ASP A 223 17.36 5.06 22.44
N GLY A 224 17.22 4.92 21.11
CA GLY A 224 17.47 3.68 20.39
C GLY A 224 16.22 2.84 20.13
N ASP A 225 16.44 1.73 19.43
CA ASP A 225 15.39 0.78 19.07
C ASP A 225 14.94 -0.03 20.29
N TYR A 226 13.63 -0.30 20.39
CA TYR A 226 13.06 -1.07 21.49
C TYR A 226 12.25 -2.27 20.99
N LEU A 227 12.54 -3.44 21.58
CA LEU A 227 11.88 -4.71 21.27
C LEU A 227 10.94 -5.12 22.40
N VAL A 228 9.66 -5.26 22.10
CA VAL A 228 8.64 -5.85 22.97
C VAL A 228 8.49 -7.33 22.61
N GLY A 229 9.14 -8.20 23.39
CA GLY A 229 9.05 -9.66 23.27
C GLY A 229 8.07 -10.31 24.25
N SER A 230 7.70 -9.59 25.31
CA SER A 230 6.92 -10.08 26.43
C SER A 230 6.08 -8.97 27.08
N ALA A 231 5.15 -9.36 27.94
CA ALA A 231 4.37 -8.41 28.73
C ALA A 231 5.25 -7.56 29.67
N ALA A 232 6.38 -8.08 30.16
CA ALA A 232 7.33 -7.31 30.96
C ALA A 232 8.06 -6.23 30.14
N ASP A 233 8.43 -6.54 28.88
CA ASP A 233 9.01 -5.54 27.97
C ASP A 233 8.03 -4.41 27.68
N LEU A 234 6.75 -4.75 27.46
CA LEU A 234 5.70 -3.76 27.23
C LEU A 234 5.49 -2.89 28.48
N ALA A 235 5.45 -3.51 29.65
CA ALA A 235 5.23 -2.82 30.91
C ALA A 235 6.39 -1.89 31.28
N ALA A 236 7.62 -2.22 30.89
CA ALA A 236 8.79 -1.36 31.06
C ALA A 236 8.70 -0.05 30.24
N LEU A 237 7.92 -0.02 29.14
CA LEU A 237 7.66 1.21 28.36
C LEU A 237 6.69 2.18 29.06
N GLN A 238 6.09 1.81 30.19
CA GLN A 238 5.22 2.72 30.94
C GLN A 238 6.01 3.97 31.36
N GLY A 239 5.47 5.15 31.03
CA GLY A 239 6.19 6.41 31.20
C GLY A 239 6.81 6.93 29.90
N VAL A 240 7.12 6.10 28.90
CA VAL A 240 7.78 6.57 27.68
C VAL A 240 6.78 7.31 26.79
N THR A 241 7.09 8.56 26.45
CA THR A 241 6.26 9.37 25.55
C THR A 241 6.85 9.44 24.14
N ARG A 242 8.16 9.20 24.00
CA ARG A 242 8.88 9.27 22.73
C ARG A 242 9.95 8.18 22.64
N VAL A 243 10.06 7.55 21.47
CA VAL A 243 11.13 6.61 21.14
C VAL A 243 11.97 7.18 19.99
N ASP A 244 13.24 7.46 20.25
CA ASP A 244 14.25 7.86 19.26
C ASP A 244 14.87 6.62 18.60
N GLY A 245 14.01 5.85 17.92
CA GLY A 245 14.36 4.59 17.26
C GLY A 245 13.13 3.86 16.74
N ASP A 246 13.32 2.63 16.26
CA ASP A 246 12.24 1.72 15.87
C ASP A 246 11.60 1.08 17.12
N LEU A 247 10.28 0.94 17.13
CA LEU A 247 9.54 0.19 18.15
C LEU A 247 9.03 -1.11 17.51
N VAL A 248 9.58 -2.25 17.93
CA VAL A 248 9.28 -3.56 17.36
C VAL A 248 8.53 -4.41 18.39
N ILE A 249 7.36 -4.92 18.02
CA ILE A 249 6.51 -5.78 18.84
C ILE A 249 6.40 -7.14 18.14
N THR A 250 7.01 -8.15 18.75
CA THR A 250 6.98 -9.55 18.30
C THR A 250 6.98 -10.47 19.50
N SER A 251 5.84 -11.08 19.78
CA SER A 251 5.63 -11.91 20.96
C SER A 251 4.65 -13.04 20.67
N GLU A 252 5.02 -14.25 21.08
CA GLU A 252 4.13 -15.42 21.03
C GLU A 252 3.04 -15.38 22.11
N THR A 253 3.20 -14.52 23.12
CA THR A 253 2.39 -14.57 24.35
C THR A 253 1.50 -13.34 24.55
N LEU A 254 1.87 -12.20 23.96
CA LEU A 254 1.17 -10.94 24.16
C LEU A 254 -0.22 -10.97 23.51
N ASP A 255 -1.25 -10.65 24.29
CA ASP A 255 -2.66 -10.60 23.87
C ASP A 255 -3.16 -9.17 23.64
N VAL A 256 -2.63 -8.19 24.39
CA VAL A 256 -2.97 -6.77 24.26
C VAL A 256 -1.72 -5.91 24.22
N LEU A 257 -1.63 -5.02 23.22
CA LEU A 257 -0.63 -3.95 23.13
C LEU A 257 -1.31 -2.61 23.45
N GLY A 258 -0.95 -2.01 24.57
CA GLY A 258 -1.46 -0.70 25.00
C GLY A 258 -0.34 0.22 25.45
N LEU A 259 -0.13 1.33 24.74
CA LEU A 259 0.82 2.37 25.12
C LEU A 259 0.11 3.74 25.12
N PRO A 260 -0.67 4.05 26.16
CA PRO A 260 -1.49 5.25 26.20
C PRO A 260 -0.67 6.54 26.33
N GLU A 261 0.59 6.48 26.78
CA GLU A 261 1.44 7.68 26.90
C GLU A 261 2.33 7.92 25.67
N LEU A 262 2.45 6.95 24.76
CA LEU A 262 3.32 7.06 23.60
C LEU A 262 2.74 8.05 22.58
N VAL A 263 3.51 9.08 22.25
CA VAL A 263 3.13 10.16 21.34
C VAL A 263 3.93 10.11 20.04
N VAL A 264 5.22 9.78 20.12
CA VAL A 264 6.15 9.87 18.97
C VAL A 264 7.05 8.65 18.90
N VAL A 265 7.23 8.12 17.68
CA VAL A 265 8.28 7.15 17.37
C VAL A 265 9.06 7.68 16.16
N MET A 266 10.33 8.03 16.33
CA MET A 266 11.15 8.54 15.23
C MET A 266 11.43 7.49 14.16
N GLY A 267 11.42 6.22 14.56
CA GLY A 267 11.52 5.09 13.66
C GLY A 267 10.15 4.52 13.27
N THR A 268 10.18 3.23 12.99
CA THR A 268 9.02 2.44 12.57
C THR A 268 8.35 1.80 13.78
N VAL A 269 7.03 1.90 13.85
CA VAL A 269 6.23 1.04 14.73
C VAL A 269 5.92 -0.25 13.99
N ARG A 270 6.60 -1.35 14.33
CA ARG A 270 6.40 -2.67 13.73
C ARG A 270 5.70 -3.60 14.70
N VAL A 271 4.47 -3.98 14.41
CA VAL A 271 3.74 -5.04 15.13
C VAL A 271 3.66 -6.24 14.21
N MET A 272 4.52 -7.22 14.44
CA MET A 272 4.59 -8.41 13.59
C MET A 272 4.84 -9.71 14.33
N ASN A 273 4.38 -10.82 13.74
CA ASN A 273 4.56 -12.16 14.30
C ASN A 273 3.99 -12.32 15.72
N ASN A 274 2.77 -11.79 15.94
CA ASN A 274 2.08 -11.92 17.22
C ASN A 274 0.83 -12.82 17.09
N PRO A 275 0.97 -14.14 17.28
CA PRO A 275 -0.13 -15.09 17.07
C PRO A 275 -1.30 -14.94 18.05
N ARG A 276 -1.10 -14.30 19.21
CA ARG A 276 -2.12 -14.12 20.25
C ARG A 276 -2.62 -12.68 20.42
N LEU A 277 -1.97 -11.72 19.77
CA LEU A 277 -2.29 -10.31 19.92
C LEU A 277 -3.66 -10.00 19.31
N ALA A 278 -4.63 -9.72 20.16
CA ALA A 278 -6.02 -9.45 19.79
C ALA A 278 -6.32 -7.95 19.64
N GLN A 279 -5.56 -7.10 20.34
CA GLN A 279 -5.81 -5.67 20.38
C GLN A 279 -4.52 -4.84 20.36
N VAL A 280 -4.52 -3.78 19.55
CA VAL A 280 -3.48 -2.74 19.54
C VAL A 280 -4.12 -1.38 19.84
N SER A 281 -3.58 -0.65 20.81
CA SER A 281 -4.06 0.69 21.19
C SER A 281 -2.90 1.65 21.47
N LEU A 282 -2.75 2.64 20.57
CA LEU A 282 -1.79 3.74 20.63
C LEU A 282 -2.54 5.08 20.50
N PRO A 283 -3.44 5.42 21.45
CA PRO A 283 -4.46 6.46 21.27
C PRO A 283 -3.91 7.88 21.14
N HIS A 284 -2.69 8.12 21.63
CA HIS A 284 -2.05 9.44 21.61
C HIS A 284 -0.88 9.52 20.63
N LEU A 285 -0.62 8.46 19.84
CA LEU A 285 0.40 8.50 18.81
C LEU A 285 0.03 9.58 17.78
N ARG A 286 0.99 10.45 17.47
CA ARG A 286 0.83 11.57 16.52
C ARG A 286 1.83 11.51 15.38
N PHE A 287 2.96 10.86 15.61
CA PHE A 287 4.01 10.72 14.61
C PHE A 287 4.66 9.34 14.69
N ALA A 288 4.87 8.75 13.51
CA ALA A 288 5.77 7.64 13.30
C ALA A 288 6.45 7.80 11.93
N ARG A 289 7.69 7.32 11.74
CA ARG A 289 8.25 7.29 10.38
C ARG A 289 7.49 6.31 9.50
N SER A 290 7.20 5.12 10.03
CA SER A 290 6.39 4.09 9.36
C SER A 290 5.57 3.32 10.40
N ILE A 291 4.45 2.75 9.96
CA ILE A 291 3.60 1.87 10.77
C ILE A 291 3.37 0.58 9.99
N GLU A 292 3.80 -0.55 10.56
CA GLU A 292 3.68 -1.86 9.94
C GLU A 292 2.94 -2.81 10.88
N LEU A 293 1.75 -3.25 10.48
CA LEU A 293 0.93 -4.27 11.15
C LEU A 293 0.85 -5.48 10.22
N ARG A 294 1.67 -6.51 10.45
CA ARG A 294 1.69 -7.72 9.61
C ARG A 294 1.72 -8.98 10.47
N GLU A 295 1.24 -10.10 9.98
CA GLU A 295 1.38 -11.41 10.62
C GLU A 295 0.82 -11.43 12.06
N ASN A 296 -0.40 -10.91 12.24
CA ASN A 296 -1.10 -10.88 13.53
C ASN A 296 -2.46 -11.60 13.41
N PRO A 297 -2.47 -12.96 13.37
CA PRO A 297 -3.66 -13.74 13.02
C PRO A 297 -4.82 -13.63 14.02
N ALA A 298 -4.54 -13.27 15.27
CA ALA A 298 -5.55 -13.07 16.30
C ALA A 298 -6.08 -11.62 16.38
N LEU A 299 -5.51 -10.67 15.62
CA LEU A 299 -5.81 -9.24 15.77
C LEU A 299 -7.25 -8.94 15.34
N GLU A 300 -8.05 -8.45 16.28
CA GLU A 300 -9.46 -8.14 16.09
C GLU A 300 -9.70 -6.61 16.07
N THR A 301 -8.90 -5.85 16.82
CA THR A 301 -9.05 -4.39 16.92
C THR A 301 -7.72 -3.67 16.90
N VAL A 302 -7.69 -2.52 16.23
CA VAL A 302 -6.55 -1.60 16.22
C VAL A 302 -7.03 -0.17 16.33
N SER A 303 -6.36 0.62 17.16
CA SER A 303 -6.57 2.05 17.31
C SER A 303 -5.23 2.76 17.40
N ILE A 304 -4.93 3.63 16.44
CA ILE A 304 -3.71 4.45 16.40
C ILE A 304 -4.12 5.90 16.18
N GLY A 305 -3.81 6.74 17.15
CA GLY A 305 -4.35 8.08 17.25
C GLY A 305 -5.83 8.08 17.66
N LYS A 306 -6.42 9.28 17.60
CA LYS A 306 -7.83 9.51 17.96
C LYS A 306 -8.63 9.79 16.70
N THR A 307 -9.73 9.07 16.48
CA THR A 307 -10.62 9.20 15.29
C THR A 307 -11.13 10.63 15.08
N ASP A 308 -11.46 11.32 16.16
CA ASP A 308 -11.95 12.71 16.13
C ASP A 308 -10.82 13.74 16.39
N GLY A 309 -9.56 13.28 16.32
CA GLY A 309 -8.37 14.07 16.59
C GLY A 309 -7.72 14.66 15.33
N PRO A 310 -6.61 15.37 15.49
CA PRO A 310 -5.73 15.68 14.36
C PRO A 310 -5.20 14.38 13.73
N PRO A 311 -4.81 14.42 12.43
CA PRO A 311 -4.22 13.26 11.78
C PRO A 311 -2.91 12.85 12.46
N VAL A 312 -2.62 11.54 12.41
CA VAL A 312 -1.31 11.00 12.77
C VAL A 312 -0.43 11.07 11.53
N PHE A 313 0.65 11.85 11.62
CA PHE A 313 1.60 11.97 10.53
C PHE A 313 2.45 10.70 10.43
N VAL A 314 2.48 10.13 9.23
CA VAL A 314 3.37 9.02 8.91
C VAL A 314 4.25 9.42 7.74
N ASP A 315 5.54 9.60 7.99
CA ASP A 315 6.45 10.19 6.98
C ASP A 315 6.67 9.28 5.77
N GLU A 316 6.64 7.96 5.98
CA GLU A 316 6.79 6.98 4.93
C GLU A 316 5.52 6.14 4.80
N ASP A 317 5.52 4.93 5.37
CA ASP A 317 4.59 3.88 4.98
C ASP A 317 3.60 3.54 6.08
N VAL A 318 2.36 3.26 5.67
CA VAL A 318 1.41 2.48 6.46
C VAL A 318 1.19 1.15 5.73
N VAL A 319 1.52 0.05 6.41
CA VAL A 319 1.28 -1.30 5.92
C VAL A 319 0.40 -2.04 6.92
N VAL A 320 -0.75 -2.51 6.47
CA VAL A 320 -1.67 -3.33 7.26
C VAL A 320 -1.96 -4.59 6.48
N GLY A 321 -1.65 -5.75 7.04
CA GLY A 321 -2.07 -6.99 6.43
C GLY A 321 -1.86 -8.22 7.27
N ASP A 322 -2.24 -9.36 6.69
CA ASP A 322 -2.06 -10.69 7.28
C ASP A 322 -2.69 -10.76 8.70
N ALA A 323 -3.89 -10.19 8.82
CA ALA A 323 -4.70 -10.14 10.05
C ALA A 323 -6.15 -10.61 9.75
N PRO A 324 -6.37 -11.92 9.55
CA PRO A 324 -7.64 -12.49 9.09
C PRO A 324 -8.88 -12.19 9.94
N LYS A 325 -8.72 -11.82 11.21
CA LYS A 325 -9.84 -11.44 12.09
C LYS A 325 -10.13 -9.94 12.13
N LEU A 326 -9.29 -9.12 11.52
CA LEU A 326 -9.44 -7.67 11.55
C LEU A 326 -10.52 -7.24 10.54
N ALA A 327 -11.72 -6.96 11.04
CA ALA A 327 -12.88 -6.64 10.22
C ALA A 327 -13.06 -5.13 9.92
N SER A 328 -12.37 -4.26 10.65
CA SER A 328 -12.49 -2.81 10.52
C SER A 328 -11.15 -2.10 10.67
N LEU A 329 -10.94 -1.06 9.86
CA LEU A 329 -9.80 -0.13 9.95
C LEU A 329 -10.22 1.25 10.50
N GLU A 330 -11.39 1.37 11.12
CA GLU A 330 -11.89 2.65 11.64
C GLU A 330 -10.90 3.32 12.62
N GLY A 331 -10.27 2.53 13.49
CA GLY A 331 -9.25 3.03 14.42
C GLY A 331 -7.92 3.44 13.77
N LEU A 332 -7.75 3.24 12.45
CA LEU A 332 -6.62 3.72 11.65
C LEU A 332 -6.98 4.91 10.75
N THR A 333 -8.24 5.36 10.75
CA THR A 333 -8.68 6.52 9.96
C THR A 333 -7.86 7.80 10.19
N PRO A 334 -7.26 8.06 11.38
CA PRO A 334 -6.41 9.24 11.58
C PRO A 334 -5.09 9.20 10.80
N LEU A 335 -4.63 8.03 10.34
CA LEU A 335 -3.30 7.90 9.73
C LEU A 335 -3.22 8.66 8.39
N ASN A 336 -2.11 9.38 8.22
CA ASN A 336 -1.81 10.15 7.01
C ASN A 336 -0.38 9.85 6.50
N PRO A 337 -0.17 8.70 5.84
CA PRO A 337 1.09 8.38 5.17
C PRO A 337 1.40 9.31 4.00
N ARG A 338 2.67 9.66 3.82
CA ARG A 338 3.18 10.46 2.69
C ARG A 338 3.79 9.63 1.57
N ARG A 339 4.21 8.38 1.84
CA ARG A 339 4.85 7.52 0.85
C ARG A 339 3.94 6.43 0.35
N GLN A 340 3.52 5.52 1.22
CA GLN A 340 2.72 4.36 0.81
C GLN A 340 1.57 4.08 1.77
N LEU A 341 0.45 3.65 1.21
CA LEU A 341 -0.59 2.90 1.94
C LEU A 341 -0.70 1.51 1.30
N ARG A 342 -0.49 0.46 2.10
CA ARG A 342 -0.72 -0.93 1.71
C ARG A 342 -1.69 -1.60 2.66
N VAL A 343 -2.80 -2.10 2.13
CA VAL A 343 -3.81 -2.88 2.85
C VAL A 343 -3.99 -4.20 2.14
N GLN A 344 -3.58 -5.31 2.79
CA GLN A 344 -3.59 -6.62 2.15
C GLN A 344 -4.02 -7.77 3.05
N ASN A 345 -4.59 -8.84 2.49
CA ASN A 345 -4.88 -10.07 3.23
C ASN A 345 -5.78 -9.86 4.48
N LEU A 346 -6.82 -9.02 4.36
CA LEU A 346 -7.83 -8.80 5.40
C LEU A 346 -9.20 -9.34 4.94
N PRO A 347 -9.42 -10.67 4.95
CA PRO A 347 -10.61 -11.32 4.39
C PRO A 347 -11.94 -10.93 5.03
N GLN A 348 -11.95 -10.32 6.23
CA GLN A 348 -13.17 -9.83 6.90
C GLN A 348 -13.42 -8.33 6.70
N LEU A 349 -12.48 -7.61 6.08
CA LEU A 349 -12.59 -6.16 5.89
C LEU A 349 -13.67 -5.85 4.85
N GLN A 350 -14.71 -5.11 5.25
CA GLN A 350 -15.80 -4.75 4.33
C GLN A 350 -15.64 -3.36 3.72
N THR A 351 -15.01 -2.44 4.44
CA THR A 351 -14.85 -1.03 4.05
C THR A 351 -13.46 -0.52 4.41
N LEU A 352 -12.85 0.25 3.50
CA LEU A 352 -11.58 0.93 3.72
C LEU A 352 -11.79 2.44 3.66
N SER A 353 -11.29 3.18 4.65
CA SER A 353 -11.41 4.66 4.67
C SER A 353 -10.17 5.33 5.24
N PHE A 354 -9.57 6.23 4.46
CA PHE A 354 -8.45 7.08 4.88
C PHE A 354 -8.67 8.52 4.39
N PRO A 355 -9.45 9.34 5.14
CA PRO A 355 -9.88 10.65 4.69
C PRO A 355 -8.77 11.70 4.68
N HIS A 356 -7.67 11.49 5.41
CA HIS A 356 -6.58 12.48 5.52
C HIS A 356 -5.53 12.37 4.42
N ILE A 357 -5.51 11.26 3.68
CA ILE A 357 -4.52 11.03 2.62
C ILE A 357 -4.86 11.91 1.42
N THR A 358 -3.91 12.76 1.03
CA THR A 358 -4.04 13.63 -0.14
C THR A 358 -3.07 13.28 -1.26
N HIS A 359 -1.87 12.83 -0.90
CA HIS A 359 -0.79 12.50 -1.83
C HIS A 359 -0.03 11.30 -1.31
N LEU A 360 0.31 10.38 -2.21
CA LEU A 360 1.22 9.27 -1.95
C LEU A 360 2.37 9.35 -2.95
N SER A 361 3.60 9.54 -2.46
CA SER A 361 4.78 9.60 -3.32
C SER A 361 5.20 8.25 -3.92
N LEU A 362 4.60 7.15 -3.46
CA LEU A 362 4.83 5.79 -3.93
C LEU A 362 3.51 5.07 -4.26
N ASN A 363 3.05 4.12 -3.44
CA ASN A 363 1.95 3.23 -3.81
C ASN A 363 0.70 3.43 -2.94
N LEU A 364 -0.46 3.33 -3.58
CA LEU A 364 -1.68 2.83 -2.96
C LEU A 364 -1.86 1.37 -3.39
N THR A 365 -1.74 0.44 -2.45
CA THR A 365 -1.93 -0.99 -2.70
C THR A 365 -3.10 -1.50 -1.86
N VAL A 366 -4.11 -2.06 -2.52
CA VAL A 366 -5.26 -2.72 -1.88
C VAL A 366 -5.41 -4.10 -2.50
N GLU A 367 -5.01 -5.13 -1.78
CA GLU A 367 -4.82 -6.48 -2.35
C GLU A 367 -5.46 -7.57 -1.48
N ALA A 368 -6.08 -8.59 -2.06
CA ALA A 368 -6.51 -9.79 -1.33
C ALA A 368 -7.42 -9.51 -0.12
N ASN A 369 -8.36 -8.56 -0.25
CA ASN A 369 -9.37 -8.27 0.76
C ASN A 369 -10.75 -8.72 0.25
N ASP A 370 -11.01 -10.04 0.29
CA ASP A 370 -12.15 -10.68 -0.39
C ASP A 370 -13.53 -10.10 -0.04
N ALA A 371 -13.71 -9.63 1.20
CA ALA A 371 -14.98 -9.04 1.65
C ALA A 371 -15.11 -7.53 1.39
N LEU A 372 -14.08 -6.87 0.85
CA LEU A 372 -14.02 -5.43 0.66
C LEU A 372 -15.00 -4.99 -0.43
N ARG A 373 -16.05 -4.26 -0.05
CA ARG A 373 -17.09 -3.78 -0.98
C ARG A 373 -16.85 -2.36 -1.45
N SER A 374 -16.23 -1.54 -0.61
CA SER A 374 -15.97 -0.14 -0.89
C SER A 374 -14.66 0.35 -0.26
N MET A 375 -14.04 1.29 -0.96
CA MET A 375 -12.87 2.03 -0.49
C MET A 375 -13.12 3.53 -0.62
N SER A 376 -12.61 4.32 0.31
CA SER A 376 -12.83 5.76 0.39
C SER A 376 -11.52 6.49 0.73
N LEU A 377 -10.97 7.20 -0.26
CA LEU A 377 -9.85 8.13 -0.09
C LEU A 377 -10.26 9.48 -0.72
N PRO A 378 -11.25 10.17 -0.13
CA PRO A 378 -12.00 11.26 -0.76
C PRO A 378 -11.18 12.52 -1.03
N ASN A 379 -9.93 12.58 -0.55
CA ASN A 379 -9.03 13.70 -0.74
C ASN A 379 -7.76 13.32 -1.52
N LEU A 380 -7.60 12.06 -1.94
CA LEU A 380 -6.43 11.59 -2.67
C LEU A 380 -6.43 12.20 -4.08
N VAL A 381 -5.43 13.02 -4.38
CA VAL A 381 -5.27 13.72 -5.67
C VAL A 381 -4.22 13.04 -6.54
N PHE A 382 -3.19 12.48 -5.91
CA PHE A 382 -2.05 11.87 -6.59
C PHE A 382 -1.51 10.66 -5.83
N ALA A 383 -1.20 9.60 -6.56
CA ALA A 383 -0.39 8.48 -6.09
C ALA A 383 0.51 8.03 -7.24
N THR A 384 1.79 7.74 -7.02
CA THR A 384 2.66 7.26 -8.12
C THR A 384 2.11 5.96 -8.70
N ASN A 385 1.76 4.98 -7.88
CA ASN A 385 1.11 3.75 -8.34
C ASN A 385 -0.18 3.49 -7.56
N VAL A 386 -1.21 3.04 -8.26
CA VAL A 386 -2.49 2.60 -7.69
C VAL A 386 -2.71 1.16 -8.13
N TRP A 387 -2.56 0.23 -7.20
CA TRP A 387 -2.74 -1.21 -7.42
C TRP A 387 -3.91 -1.70 -6.58
N VAL A 388 -4.98 -2.12 -7.26
CA VAL A 388 -6.17 -2.71 -6.64
C VAL A 388 -6.36 -4.08 -7.25
N THR A 389 -5.98 -5.12 -6.50
CA THR A 389 -5.92 -6.49 -6.99
C THR A 389 -6.61 -7.47 -6.05
N ASP A 390 -7.18 -8.55 -6.55
CA ASP A 390 -7.71 -9.64 -5.71
C ASP A 390 -8.72 -9.17 -4.64
N ASN A 391 -9.64 -8.25 -4.99
CA ASN A 391 -10.72 -7.82 -4.09
C ASN A 391 -12.06 -8.30 -4.65
N ALA A 392 -12.41 -9.54 -4.32
CA ALA A 392 -13.54 -10.26 -4.93
C ALA A 392 -14.89 -9.53 -4.82
N ALA A 393 -15.15 -8.84 -3.70
CA ALA A 393 -16.41 -8.14 -3.44
C ALA A 393 -16.41 -6.64 -3.82
N LEU A 394 -15.34 -6.09 -4.40
CA LEU A 394 -15.23 -4.65 -4.64
C LEU A 394 -16.13 -4.21 -5.79
N GLU A 395 -17.18 -3.44 -5.48
CA GLU A 395 -18.23 -3.07 -6.44
C GLU A 395 -17.98 -1.70 -7.10
N SER A 396 -17.23 -0.80 -6.46
CA SER A 396 -17.10 0.60 -6.89
C SER A 396 -15.74 1.22 -6.55
N LEU A 397 -15.26 2.09 -7.44
CA LEU A 397 -14.07 2.95 -7.26
C LEU A 397 -14.44 4.41 -6.95
N SER A 398 -15.71 4.70 -6.60
CA SER A 398 -16.20 6.06 -6.36
C SER A 398 -15.43 6.83 -5.27
N GLY A 399 -14.81 6.12 -4.33
CA GLY A 399 -13.97 6.74 -3.31
C GLY A 399 -12.62 7.26 -3.79
N LEU A 400 -12.31 7.12 -5.09
CA LEU A 400 -11.12 7.67 -5.75
C LEU A 400 -11.46 8.85 -6.70
N ALA A 401 -12.66 9.43 -6.60
CA ALA A 401 -13.14 10.50 -7.49
C ALA A 401 -12.26 11.76 -7.53
N THR A 402 -11.43 11.98 -6.51
CA THR A 402 -10.48 13.10 -6.46
C THR A 402 -9.14 12.82 -7.12
N LEU A 403 -8.84 11.57 -7.47
CA LEU A 403 -7.57 11.19 -8.10
C LEU A 403 -7.48 11.87 -9.47
N ARG A 404 -6.36 12.55 -9.72
CA ARG A 404 -6.11 13.31 -10.96
C ARG A 404 -5.00 12.71 -11.80
N SER A 405 -3.98 12.17 -11.15
CA SER A 405 -2.80 11.64 -11.82
C SER A 405 -2.21 10.47 -11.03
N ALA A 406 -1.69 9.49 -11.77
CA ALA A 406 -0.83 8.42 -11.29
C ALA A 406 0.15 8.02 -12.40
N ASP A 407 1.26 7.37 -12.08
CA ASP A 407 2.09 6.73 -13.10
C ASP A 407 1.43 5.42 -13.53
N GLN A 408 1.15 4.51 -12.58
CA GLN A 408 0.53 3.22 -12.90
C GLN A 408 -0.84 3.08 -12.24
N LEU A 409 -1.83 2.63 -13.02
CA LEU A 409 -3.10 2.14 -12.52
C LEU A 409 -3.26 0.67 -12.90
N LEU A 410 -3.20 -0.22 -11.91
CA LEU A 410 -3.44 -1.65 -12.06
C LEU A 410 -4.74 -2.03 -11.34
N LEU A 411 -5.71 -2.50 -12.11
CA LEU A 411 -6.96 -3.09 -11.63
C LEU A 411 -6.98 -4.54 -12.08
N ALA A 412 -6.82 -5.49 -11.16
CA ALA A 412 -6.74 -6.90 -11.51
C ALA A 412 -7.61 -7.78 -10.60
N VAL A 413 -8.25 -8.82 -11.15
CA VAL A 413 -9.01 -9.80 -10.35
C VAL A 413 -10.08 -9.12 -9.48
N LEU A 414 -10.92 -8.31 -10.13
CA LEU A 414 -12.05 -7.59 -9.50
C LEU A 414 -13.38 -8.08 -10.10
N PRO A 415 -13.84 -9.30 -9.77
CA PRO A 415 -15.00 -9.93 -10.42
C PRO A 415 -16.33 -9.21 -10.15
N ALA A 416 -16.48 -8.47 -9.05
CA ALA A 416 -17.67 -7.69 -8.75
C ALA A 416 -17.69 -6.29 -9.39
N LEU A 417 -16.56 -5.80 -9.90
CA LEU A 417 -16.45 -4.45 -10.45
C LEU A 417 -17.11 -4.38 -11.83
N THR A 418 -18.16 -3.57 -11.99
CA THR A 418 -18.92 -3.48 -13.25
C THR A 418 -18.52 -2.32 -14.15
N SER A 419 -17.91 -1.27 -13.59
CA SER A 419 -17.49 -0.05 -14.29
C SER A 419 -16.30 0.61 -13.61
N LEU A 420 -15.55 1.43 -14.36
CA LEU A 420 -14.47 2.28 -13.83
C LEU A 420 -14.97 3.66 -13.34
N SER A 421 -16.28 3.83 -13.20
CA SER A 421 -16.90 5.04 -12.68
C SER A 421 -16.33 5.38 -11.30
N GLY A 422 -16.01 6.65 -11.09
CA GLY A 422 -15.25 7.09 -9.92
C GLY A 422 -13.78 7.39 -10.22
N LEU A 423 -13.29 7.03 -11.41
CA LEU A 423 -11.98 7.45 -11.91
C LEU A 423 -12.07 8.58 -12.95
N ASP A 424 -13.23 9.20 -13.11
CA ASP A 424 -13.48 10.22 -14.13
C ASP A 424 -12.53 11.42 -14.02
N GLY A 425 -12.04 11.71 -12.81
CA GLY A 425 -11.10 12.79 -12.54
C GLY A 425 -9.68 12.55 -13.07
N LEU A 426 -9.32 11.33 -13.48
CA LEU A 426 -7.99 11.00 -13.99
C LEU A 426 -7.74 11.67 -15.35
N THR A 427 -6.66 12.45 -15.42
CA THR A 427 -6.27 13.18 -16.64
C THR A 427 -4.98 12.69 -17.27
N SER A 428 -4.08 12.08 -16.48
CA SER A 428 -2.78 11.58 -16.91
C SER A 428 -2.46 10.25 -16.23
N LEU A 429 -2.00 9.28 -17.03
CA LEU A 429 -1.39 8.04 -16.56
C LEU A 429 -0.12 7.78 -17.37
N ARG A 430 0.81 7.00 -16.84
CA ARG A 430 1.86 6.36 -17.65
C ARG A 430 1.38 5.01 -18.15
N GLU A 431 0.76 4.22 -17.30
CA GLU A 431 0.29 2.86 -17.60
C GLU A 431 -1.09 2.60 -16.99
N LEU A 432 -1.97 2.04 -17.82
CA LEU A 432 -3.28 1.55 -17.44
C LEU A 432 -3.35 0.05 -17.73
N THR A 433 -3.51 -0.76 -16.68
CA THR A 433 -3.72 -2.20 -16.80
C THR A 433 -5.02 -2.60 -16.13
N VAL A 434 -5.92 -3.20 -16.90
CA VAL A 434 -7.21 -3.74 -16.43
C VAL A 434 -7.28 -5.22 -16.82
N ALA A 435 -7.20 -6.10 -15.83
CA ALA A 435 -7.09 -7.54 -16.04
C ALA A 435 -8.10 -8.33 -15.20
N GLU A 436 -8.67 -9.40 -15.75
CA GLU A 436 -9.44 -10.38 -14.97
C GLU A 436 -10.62 -9.78 -14.16
N CYS A 437 -11.20 -8.67 -14.61
CA CYS A 437 -12.37 -8.05 -14.01
C CYS A 437 -13.65 -8.66 -14.62
N ALA A 438 -14.04 -9.84 -14.13
CA ALA A 438 -15.11 -10.65 -14.73
C ALA A 438 -16.49 -9.97 -14.81
N GLY A 439 -16.78 -8.97 -13.97
CA GLY A 439 -18.02 -8.19 -13.99
C GLY A 439 -17.98 -6.95 -14.89
N LEU A 440 -16.80 -6.57 -15.37
CA LEU A 440 -16.59 -5.29 -16.05
C LEU A 440 -17.18 -5.33 -17.47
N LYS A 441 -18.12 -4.42 -17.75
CA LYS A 441 -18.78 -4.34 -19.06
C LYS A 441 -18.17 -3.32 -20.00
N THR A 442 -17.64 -2.24 -19.43
CA THR A 442 -17.07 -1.13 -20.19
C THR A 442 -15.83 -0.56 -19.49
N VAL A 443 -14.82 -0.23 -20.28
CA VAL A 443 -13.68 0.58 -19.84
C VAL A 443 -13.87 2.00 -20.35
N THR A 444 -13.97 2.98 -19.44
CA THR A 444 -14.22 4.39 -19.74
C THR A 444 -13.53 5.29 -18.71
N ILE A 445 -12.70 6.23 -19.18
CA ILE A 445 -12.01 7.25 -18.38
C ILE A 445 -12.04 8.57 -19.17
N PRO A 446 -13.13 9.37 -19.06
CA PRO A 446 -13.49 10.41 -20.03
C PRO A 446 -12.50 11.56 -20.16
N HIS A 447 -11.72 11.84 -19.11
CA HIS A 447 -10.79 12.96 -19.08
C HIS A 447 -9.32 12.54 -19.28
N LEU A 448 -9.05 11.25 -19.54
CA LEU A 448 -7.70 10.75 -19.74
C LEU A 448 -7.14 11.23 -21.09
N THR A 449 -6.08 12.03 -21.01
CA THR A 449 -5.49 12.69 -22.19
C THR A 449 -4.27 11.98 -22.75
N GLN A 450 -3.43 11.42 -21.89
CA GLN A 450 -2.16 10.80 -22.28
C GLN A 450 -1.90 9.57 -21.43
N VAL A 451 -1.45 8.50 -22.11
CA VAL A 451 -0.98 7.25 -21.52
C VAL A 451 0.19 6.71 -22.36
N GLU A 452 1.21 6.12 -21.76
CA GLU A 452 2.22 5.38 -22.53
C GLU A 452 1.68 4.01 -22.92
N GLN A 453 1.08 3.29 -21.98
CA GLN A 453 0.68 1.91 -22.16
C GLN A 453 -0.74 1.64 -21.66
N VAL A 454 -1.53 0.97 -22.47
CA VAL A 454 -2.86 0.48 -22.11
C VAL A 454 -2.92 -1.02 -22.33
N GLY A 455 -3.13 -1.78 -21.27
CA GLY A 455 -3.38 -3.22 -21.31
C GLY A 455 -4.76 -3.56 -20.77
N ILE A 456 -5.64 -4.10 -21.62
CA ILE A 456 -6.97 -4.56 -21.21
C ILE A 456 -7.06 -6.04 -21.55
N GLN A 457 -7.00 -6.88 -20.53
CA GLN A 457 -6.71 -8.31 -20.67
C GLN A 457 -7.69 -9.18 -19.91
N ASP A 458 -8.14 -10.28 -20.53
CA ASP A 458 -8.86 -11.35 -19.84
C ASP A 458 -10.11 -10.86 -19.05
N ASN A 459 -10.84 -9.89 -19.60
CA ASN A 459 -12.12 -9.41 -19.05
C ASN A 459 -13.28 -10.08 -19.81
N PRO A 460 -13.80 -11.24 -19.35
CA PRO A 460 -14.72 -12.07 -20.14
C PRO A 460 -16.08 -11.43 -20.43
N SER A 461 -16.52 -10.45 -19.62
CA SER A 461 -17.80 -9.74 -19.79
C SER A 461 -17.65 -8.36 -20.43
N LEU A 462 -16.43 -7.97 -20.84
CA LEU A 462 -16.18 -6.65 -21.41
C LEU A 462 -16.79 -6.56 -22.80
N GLU A 463 -17.82 -5.72 -22.95
CA GLU A 463 -18.57 -5.53 -24.20
C GLU A 463 -17.95 -4.45 -25.10
N SER A 464 -17.46 -3.36 -24.49
CA SER A 464 -16.95 -2.18 -25.20
C SER A 464 -15.79 -1.48 -24.49
N VAL A 465 -14.83 -0.96 -25.26
CA VAL A 465 -13.82 0.00 -24.79
C VAL A 465 -14.16 1.36 -25.40
N SER A 466 -14.57 2.32 -24.57
CA SER A 466 -15.21 3.56 -25.04
C SER A 466 -15.02 4.76 -24.13
N GLY A 467 -15.49 5.94 -24.57
CA GLY A 467 -15.54 7.13 -23.71
C GLY A 467 -14.16 7.65 -23.32
N MET A 468 -13.19 7.60 -24.25
CA MET A 468 -11.85 8.18 -24.08
C MET A 468 -11.51 9.11 -25.28
N PRO A 469 -12.37 10.11 -25.57
CA PRO A 469 -12.39 10.84 -26.85
C PRO A 469 -11.12 11.66 -27.13
N VAL A 470 -10.31 11.98 -26.13
CA VAL A 470 -9.09 12.81 -26.24
C VAL A 470 -7.80 12.03 -25.99
N LEU A 471 -7.91 10.72 -25.73
CA LEU A 471 -6.79 9.87 -25.36
C LEU A 471 -5.71 9.79 -26.45
N GLN A 472 -4.47 10.03 -26.05
CA GLN A 472 -3.27 9.67 -26.81
C GLN A 472 -2.57 8.50 -26.11
N VAL A 473 -2.18 7.49 -26.89
CA VAL A 473 -1.39 6.34 -26.41
C VAL A 473 -0.03 6.38 -27.08
N SER A 474 1.07 6.60 -26.36
CA SER A 474 2.37 6.80 -27.01
C SER A 474 3.13 5.50 -27.30
N ARG A 475 3.01 4.45 -26.48
CA ARG A 475 3.83 3.22 -26.59
C ARG A 475 3.01 1.99 -26.99
N LEU A 476 2.08 1.53 -26.17
CA LEU A 476 1.45 0.22 -26.33
C LEU A 476 -0.06 0.30 -26.12
N LEU A 477 -0.83 -0.28 -27.05
CA LEU A 477 -2.22 -0.68 -26.81
C LEU A 477 -2.33 -2.19 -26.97
N ARG A 478 -2.64 -2.90 -25.87
CA ARG A 478 -2.90 -4.35 -25.85
C ARG A 478 -4.34 -4.61 -25.44
N LEU A 479 -5.11 -5.22 -26.33
CA LEU A 479 -6.44 -5.77 -26.05
C LEU A 479 -6.38 -7.28 -26.23
N SER A 480 -6.37 -8.04 -25.13
CA SER A 480 -6.20 -9.51 -25.17
C SER A 480 -7.30 -10.24 -24.40
N GLY A 481 -7.81 -11.35 -24.90
CA GLY A 481 -8.62 -12.27 -24.09
C GLY A 481 -9.98 -11.74 -23.63
N ASN A 482 -10.52 -10.70 -24.29
CA ASN A 482 -11.82 -10.14 -23.95
C ASN A 482 -12.90 -10.83 -24.78
N ALA A 483 -13.51 -11.88 -24.22
CA ALA A 483 -14.32 -12.85 -24.96
C ALA A 483 -15.54 -12.25 -25.68
N VAL A 484 -16.19 -11.23 -25.09
CA VAL A 484 -17.42 -10.61 -25.63
C VAL A 484 -17.21 -9.18 -26.16
N LEU A 485 -15.94 -8.73 -26.22
CA LEU A 485 -15.60 -7.39 -26.72
C LEU A 485 -15.92 -7.32 -28.20
N HIS A 486 -16.90 -6.50 -28.56
CA HIS A 486 -17.37 -6.36 -29.94
C HIS A 486 -17.28 -4.93 -30.45
N GLU A 487 -17.11 -3.93 -29.57
CA GLU A 487 -17.07 -2.52 -29.92
C GLU A 487 -15.82 -1.82 -29.37
N LEU A 488 -15.16 -1.05 -30.25
CA LEU A 488 -14.22 0.00 -29.88
C LEU A 488 -14.84 1.32 -30.31
N LYS A 489 -14.92 2.30 -29.41
CA LYS A 489 -15.58 3.58 -29.70
C LYS A 489 -14.84 4.74 -29.06
N ASP A 490 -14.96 5.93 -29.65
CA ASP A 490 -14.34 7.15 -29.12
C ASP A 490 -12.82 7.07 -28.91
N LEU A 491 -12.12 6.20 -29.68
CA LEU A 491 -10.65 6.08 -29.69
C LEU A 491 -9.98 6.79 -30.88
N SER A 492 -10.76 7.52 -31.68
CA SER A 492 -10.30 8.14 -32.93
C SER A 492 -9.26 9.26 -32.75
N SER A 493 -9.03 9.71 -31.52
CA SER A 493 -7.96 10.67 -31.19
C SER A 493 -6.58 10.01 -31.26
N ILE A 494 -6.48 8.70 -31.03
CA ILE A 494 -5.21 7.96 -31.06
C ILE A 494 -4.65 7.97 -32.49
N SER A 495 -3.59 8.76 -32.72
CA SER A 495 -3.00 8.94 -34.05
C SER A 495 -1.60 8.35 -34.23
N ALA A 496 -0.90 8.06 -33.13
CA ALA A 496 0.45 7.49 -33.17
C ALA A 496 0.69 6.66 -31.90
N MET A 497 1.29 5.47 -32.06
CA MET A 497 1.82 4.64 -30.98
C MET A 497 2.94 3.74 -31.54
N HIS A 498 3.69 3.05 -30.68
CA HIS A 498 4.71 2.09 -31.13
C HIS A 498 4.13 0.70 -31.41
N THR A 499 3.23 0.20 -30.57
CA THR A 499 2.79 -1.20 -30.61
C THR A 499 1.28 -1.32 -30.43
N LEU A 500 0.64 -2.03 -31.37
CA LEU A 500 -0.76 -2.43 -31.29
C LEU A 500 -0.86 -3.96 -31.26
N GLU A 501 -1.40 -4.50 -30.18
CA GLU A 501 -1.67 -5.93 -30.02
C GLU A 501 -3.16 -6.16 -29.78
N ILE A 502 -3.81 -6.83 -30.73
CA ILE A 502 -5.22 -7.21 -30.66
C ILE A 502 -5.30 -8.72 -30.75
N SER A 503 -5.62 -9.37 -29.64
CA SER A 503 -5.63 -10.82 -29.62
C SER A 503 -6.72 -11.48 -28.80
N ARG A 504 -7.13 -12.68 -29.22
CA ARG A 504 -8.12 -13.47 -28.47
C ARG A 504 -9.38 -12.66 -28.09
N ASN A 505 -9.83 -11.77 -28.98
CA ASN A 505 -11.10 -11.05 -28.86
C ASN A 505 -12.08 -11.63 -29.89
N PRO A 506 -12.68 -12.81 -29.64
CA PRO A 506 -13.41 -13.54 -30.66
C PRO A 506 -14.67 -12.82 -31.14
N ALA A 507 -15.24 -11.90 -30.36
CA ALA A 507 -16.42 -11.12 -30.74
C ALA A 507 -16.11 -9.83 -31.53
N LEU A 508 -14.84 -9.42 -31.61
CA LEU A 508 -14.43 -8.15 -32.21
C LEU A 508 -14.45 -8.23 -33.73
N LYS A 509 -15.13 -7.26 -34.37
CA LYS A 509 -15.32 -7.22 -35.83
C LYS A 509 -14.73 -6.00 -36.52
N ASP A 510 -14.50 -4.92 -35.77
CA ASP A 510 -14.14 -3.63 -36.33
C ASP A 510 -13.01 -2.97 -35.55
N LEU A 511 -12.05 -2.40 -36.27
CA LEU A 511 -10.92 -1.63 -35.76
C LEU A 511 -10.95 -0.17 -36.24
N SER A 512 -12.04 0.28 -36.88
CA SER A 512 -12.18 1.62 -37.46
C SER A 512 -11.97 2.76 -36.46
N ALA A 513 -12.24 2.51 -35.17
CA ALA A 513 -11.95 3.45 -34.09
C ALA A 513 -10.45 3.83 -34.00
N LEU A 514 -9.55 2.99 -34.54
CA LEU A 514 -8.10 3.21 -34.58
C LEU A 514 -7.60 3.68 -35.97
N GLY A 515 -8.50 4.08 -36.88
CA GLY A 515 -8.16 4.39 -38.27
C GLY A 515 -7.33 5.65 -38.51
N ARG A 516 -7.01 6.42 -37.46
CA ARG A 516 -6.08 7.56 -37.54
C ARG A 516 -4.61 7.17 -37.38
N LEU A 517 -4.31 5.91 -37.08
CA LEU A 517 -2.94 5.43 -36.96
C LEU A 517 -2.23 5.52 -38.32
N VAL A 518 -1.07 6.18 -38.32
CA VAL A 518 -0.23 6.34 -39.53
C VAL A 518 1.01 5.47 -39.47
N ARG A 519 1.57 5.28 -38.27
CA ARG A 519 2.81 4.53 -38.05
C ARG A 519 2.69 3.67 -36.81
N LEU A 520 3.24 2.47 -36.91
CA LEU A 520 3.48 1.54 -35.82
C LEU A 520 4.87 0.94 -35.99
N ASP A 521 5.50 0.50 -34.91
CA ASP A 521 6.65 -0.39 -35.00
C ASP A 521 6.14 -1.84 -35.07
N LEU A 522 5.12 -2.20 -34.28
CA LEU A 522 4.57 -3.56 -34.26
C LEU A 522 3.04 -3.55 -34.34
N LEU A 523 2.49 -4.36 -35.23
CA LEU A 523 1.09 -4.71 -35.31
C LEU A 523 0.94 -6.23 -35.18
N ALA A 524 0.29 -6.66 -34.10
CA ALA A 524 -0.05 -8.06 -33.87
C ALA A 524 -1.57 -8.23 -33.81
N VAL A 525 -2.11 -9.01 -34.72
CA VAL A 525 -3.53 -9.35 -34.77
C VAL A 525 -3.67 -10.86 -34.83
N HIS A 526 -4.03 -11.48 -33.70
CA HIS A 526 -4.12 -12.94 -33.65
C HIS A 526 -5.33 -13.48 -32.91
N GLN A 527 -5.88 -14.60 -33.38
CA GLN A 527 -6.98 -15.29 -32.70
C GLN A 527 -8.25 -14.41 -32.52
N ASN A 528 -8.54 -13.49 -33.45
CA ASN A 528 -9.80 -12.73 -33.49
C ASN A 528 -10.77 -13.41 -34.46
N ILE A 529 -11.65 -14.24 -33.91
CA ILE A 529 -12.43 -15.22 -34.68
C ILE A 529 -13.42 -14.55 -35.65
N LEU A 530 -14.05 -13.44 -35.27
CA LEU A 530 -15.04 -12.74 -36.09
C LEU A 530 -14.49 -11.53 -36.88
N LEU A 531 -13.19 -11.23 -36.80
CA LEU A 531 -12.60 -10.11 -37.50
C LEU A 531 -12.48 -10.43 -39.00
N GLU A 532 -13.27 -9.74 -39.83
CA GLU A 532 -13.36 -10.04 -41.27
C GLU A 532 -12.36 -9.28 -42.13
N ASP A 533 -11.93 -8.10 -41.69
CA ASP A 533 -10.94 -7.29 -42.39
C ASP A 533 -10.16 -6.36 -41.45
N LEU A 534 -9.04 -5.82 -41.93
CA LEU A 534 -8.24 -4.80 -41.25
C LEU A 534 -8.34 -3.42 -41.93
N SER A 535 -9.38 -3.18 -42.73
CA SER A 535 -9.57 -1.90 -43.44
C SER A 535 -9.81 -0.72 -42.49
N GLY A 536 -10.24 -1.00 -41.26
CA GLY A 536 -10.26 -0.03 -40.17
C GLY A 536 -8.88 0.60 -39.88
N LEU A 537 -7.78 -0.04 -40.30
CA LEU A 537 -6.41 0.47 -40.20
C LEU A 537 -5.83 0.93 -41.55
N ALA A 538 -6.66 1.24 -42.55
CA ALA A 538 -6.22 1.60 -43.90
C ALA A 538 -5.35 2.88 -43.96
N GLY A 539 -5.29 3.67 -42.89
CA GLY A 539 -4.42 4.84 -42.76
C GLY A 539 -2.95 4.52 -42.49
N LEU A 540 -2.61 3.27 -42.09
CA LEU A 540 -1.25 2.87 -41.77
C LEU A 540 -0.34 2.92 -43.00
N ARG A 541 0.78 3.64 -42.88
CA ARG A 541 1.78 3.85 -43.94
C ARG A 541 3.11 3.19 -43.64
N GLU A 542 3.53 3.18 -42.38
CA GLU A 542 4.81 2.64 -41.92
C GLU A 542 4.59 1.62 -40.82
N LEU A 543 5.20 0.45 -40.98
CA LEU A 543 5.21 -0.62 -40.00
C LEU A 543 6.62 -1.24 -39.95
N ALA A 544 7.11 -1.67 -38.79
CA ALA A 544 8.35 -2.47 -38.75
C ALA A 544 8.03 -3.98 -38.81
N THR A 545 7.11 -4.42 -37.97
CA THR A 545 6.68 -5.81 -37.81
C THR A 545 5.16 -5.96 -37.97
N LEU A 546 4.74 -6.76 -38.95
CA LEU A 546 3.37 -7.21 -39.13
C LEU A 546 3.24 -8.68 -38.75
N THR A 547 2.35 -9.00 -37.80
CA THR A 547 2.00 -10.37 -37.46
C THR A 547 0.47 -10.52 -37.47
N VAL A 548 -0.04 -11.34 -38.39
CA VAL A 548 -1.47 -11.61 -38.55
C VAL A 548 -1.68 -13.12 -38.60
N ALA A 549 -2.14 -13.70 -37.49
CA ALA A 549 -2.20 -15.15 -37.37
C ALA A 549 -3.53 -15.67 -36.80
N HIS A 550 -4.01 -16.80 -37.28
CA HIS A 550 -5.18 -17.48 -36.69
C HIS A 550 -6.45 -16.61 -36.63
N ASN A 551 -6.74 -15.80 -37.65
CA ASN A 551 -8.00 -15.05 -37.78
C ASN A 551 -8.90 -15.74 -38.83
N PRO A 552 -9.74 -16.73 -38.44
CA PRO A 552 -10.46 -17.59 -39.38
C PRO A 552 -11.49 -16.87 -40.26
N ALA A 553 -12.06 -15.76 -39.81
CA ALA A 553 -12.99 -14.97 -40.61
C ALA A 553 -12.32 -13.92 -41.53
N LEU A 554 -11.01 -13.72 -41.39
CA LEU A 554 -10.28 -12.64 -42.08
C LEU A 554 -10.22 -12.91 -43.59
N ARG A 555 -10.77 -11.98 -44.38
CA ARG A 555 -10.83 -12.05 -45.85
C ARG A 555 -9.99 -10.98 -46.52
N ASN A 556 -9.66 -9.89 -45.81
CA ASN A 556 -8.99 -8.74 -46.40
C ASN A 556 -8.03 -8.06 -45.42
N LEU A 557 -6.77 -7.87 -45.82
CA LEU A 557 -5.81 -7.09 -45.03
C LEU A 557 -6.06 -5.57 -45.08
N GLY A 558 -6.75 -5.02 -46.09
CA GLY A 558 -7.18 -3.60 -46.10
C GLY A 558 -6.07 -2.53 -46.03
N MET A 559 -4.79 -2.93 -46.09
CA MET A 559 -3.61 -2.07 -45.92
C MET A 559 -3.13 -1.47 -47.24
N GLU A 560 -3.99 -0.73 -47.93
CA GLU A 560 -3.67 -0.15 -49.25
C GLU A 560 -2.65 0.99 -49.17
N ALA A 561 -2.67 1.78 -48.09
CA ALA A 561 -1.75 2.89 -47.88
C ALA A 561 -0.38 2.47 -47.32
N LEU A 562 -0.21 1.19 -46.93
CA LEU A 562 1.03 0.69 -46.34
C LEU A 562 2.14 0.72 -47.38
N VAL A 563 3.25 1.39 -47.03
CA VAL A 563 4.41 1.61 -47.90
C VAL A 563 5.56 0.69 -47.54
N SER A 564 5.80 0.45 -46.24
CA SER A 564 6.95 -0.33 -45.79
C SER A 564 6.66 -1.22 -44.58
N THR A 565 7.28 -2.41 -44.58
CA THR A 565 7.52 -3.32 -43.45
C THR A 565 9.01 -3.66 -43.40
N THR A 566 9.73 -3.17 -42.40
CA THR A 566 11.20 -3.19 -42.40
C THR A 566 11.83 -4.41 -41.71
N GLU A 567 11.11 -5.03 -40.79
CA GLU A 567 11.61 -6.13 -39.99
C GLU A 567 10.90 -7.43 -40.33
N TRP A 568 9.67 -7.65 -39.86
CA TRP A 568 8.94 -8.90 -40.02
C TRP A 568 7.63 -8.73 -40.78
N PHE A 569 7.34 -9.65 -41.69
CA PHE A 569 6.05 -9.80 -42.36
C PHE A 569 5.58 -11.24 -42.18
N ASP A 570 4.65 -11.43 -41.24
CA ASP A 570 4.14 -12.75 -40.89
C ASP A 570 2.62 -12.80 -41.00
N VAL A 571 2.12 -13.59 -41.95
CA VAL A 571 0.68 -13.75 -42.19
C VAL A 571 0.37 -15.24 -42.30
N GLN A 572 -0.09 -15.85 -41.21
CA GLN A 572 -0.25 -17.30 -41.09
C GLN A 572 -1.66 -17.73 -40.72
N ASP A 573 -2.07 -18.90 -41.17
CA ASP A 573 -3.25 -19.59 -40.61
C ASP A 573 -4.53 -18.74 -40.62
N ASN A 574 -4.74 -17.94 -41.68
CA ASN A 574 -5.98 -17.20 -41.93
C ASN A 574 -6.73 -17.88 -43.11
N PRO A 575 -7.52 -18.94 -42.86
CA PRO A 575 -8.06 -19.83 -43.88
C PRO A 575 -9.01 -19.18 -44.91
N LEU A 576 -9.53 -17.99 -44.66
CA LEU A 576 -10.36 -17.23 -45.62
C LEU A 576 -9.60 -16.10 -46.33
N LEU A 577 -8.38 -15.78 -45.90
CA LEU A 577 -7.57 -14.72 -46.47
C LEU A 577 -6.89 -15.25 -47.75
N PRO A 578 -7.08 -14.64 -48.93
CA PRO A 578 -6.39 -15.09 -50.14
C PRO A 578 -4.87 -14.99 -50.00
N THR A 579 -4.15 -16.09 -50.21
CA THR A 579 -2.67 -16.12 -50.14
C THR A 579 -2.05 -15.11 -51.10
N CYS A 580 -2.63 -14.98 -52.30
CA CYS A 580 -2.22 -14.02 -53.31
C CYS A 580 -2.39 -12.55 -52.87
N GLN A 581 -3.29 -12.24 -51.92
CA GLN A 581 -3.43 -10.89 -51.38
C GLN A 581 -2.29 -10.58 -50.41
N ALA A 582 -1.99 -11.50 -49.49
CA ALA A 582 -0.87 -11.38 -48.57
C ALA A 582 0.47 -11.29 -49.32
N GLN A 583 0.66 -12.11 -50.36
CA GLN A 583 1.85 -12.07 -51.21
C GLN A 583 2.01 -10.73 -51.93
N ARG A 584 0.95 -10.22 -52.57
CA ARG A 584 0.99 -8.93 -53.27
C ARG A 584 1.29 -7.76 -52.33
N LEU A 585 0.73 -7.79 -51.12
CA LEU A 585 1.07 -6.80 -50.10
C LEU A 585 2.55 -6.90 -49.72
N ALA A 586 3.02 -8.10 -49.37
CA ALA A 586 4.42 -8.34 -49.00
C ALA A 586 5.40 -7.93 -50.10
N ASP A 587 5.13 -8.26 -51.37
CA ASP A 587 5.99 -7.89 -52.50
C ASP A 587 6.07 -6.38 -52.70
N ARG A 588 5.01 -5.64 -52.34
CA ARG A 588 4.96 -4.18 -52.42
C ARG A 588 5.68 -3.50 -51.25
N VAL A 589 5.53 -4.04 -50.03
CA VAL A 589 5.86 -3.30 -48.79
C VAL A 589 7.02 -3.89 -48.00
N HIS A 590 7.36 -5.17 -48.17
CA HIS A 590 8.40 -5.80 -47.34
C HIS A 590 9.80 -5.48 -47.86
N THR A 591 10.58 -4.79 -47.02
CA THR A 591 11.97 -4.40 -47.30
C THR A 591 12.98 -5.11 -46.40
N GLY A 592 12.52 -5.96 -45.48
CA GLY A 592 13.34 -6.81 -44.62
C GLY A 592 14.01 -7.97 -45.38
N PRO A 593 14.96 -8.68 -44.73
CA PRO A 593 15.65 -9.80 -45.34
C PRO A 593 14.70 -11.01 -45.54
N PRO A 594 14.89 -11.86 -46.57
CA PRO A 594 13.97 -12.97 -46.86
C PRO A 594 13.51 -13.88 -45.70
N PRO A 595 14.33 -14.25 -44.69
CA PRO A 595 13.87 -15.10 -43.58
C PRO A 595 12.85 -14.43 -42.66
N THR A 596 12.59 -13.13 -42.79
CA THR A 596 11.60 -12.41 -41.98
C THR A 596 10.27 -12.22 -42.70
N ARG A 597 10.06 -12.92 -43.82
CA ARG A 597 8.77 -13.02 -44.53
C ARG A 597 8.22 -14.44 -44.44
N THR A 598 7.06 -14.60 -43.80
CA THR A 598 6.34 -15.88 -43.74
C THR A 598 4.87 -15.71 -44.14
N ILE A 599 4.43 -16.54 -45.09
CA ILE A 599 3.04 -16.59 -45.57
C ILE A 599 2.67 -18.05 -45.79
N ASN A 600 1.81 -18.61 -44.93
CA ASN A 600 1.40 -20.01 -44.91
C ASN A 600 0.01 -20.16 -44.30
N GLY A 601 -0.66 -21.31 -44.49
CA GLY A 601 -1.96 -21.58 -43.85
C GLY A 601 -3.11 -20.66 -44.26
N ASN A 602 -2.95 -19.90 -45.34
CA ASN A 602 -3.97 -19.00 -45.91
C ASN A 602 -4.71 -19.68 -47.09
N ASN A 603 -5.67 -18.99 -47.71
CA ASN A 603 -6.47 -19.54 -48.80
C ASN A 603 -5.75 -19.50 -50.16
N ASP A 604 -5.09 -20.59 -50.51
CA ASP A 604 -4.42 -20.76 -51.82
C ASP A 604 -5.39 -20.92 -53.01
N GLN A 605 -6.67 -21.21 -52.75
CA GLN A 605 -7.68 -21.42 -53.80
C GLN A 605 -8.43 -20.12 -54.17
N ALA A 606 -8.31 -19.07 -53.36
CA ALA A 606 -8.97 -17.80 -53.63
C ALA A 606 -8.31 -17.06 -54.80
N THR A 607 -9.13 -16.58 -55.73
CA THR A 607 -8.65 -15.77 -56.85
C THR A 607 -8.53 -14.30 -56.44
N CYS A 608 -7.37 -13.73 -56.71
CA CYS A 608 -7.13 -12.31 -56.58
C CYS A 608 -7.44 -11.60 -57.90
N PRO A 609 -8.38 -10.63 -57.95
CA PRO A 609 -8.56 -9.81 -59.14
C PRO A 609 -7.24 -9.09 -59.46
N ASN A 610 -6.85 -9.11 -60.75
CA ASN A 610 -5.72 -8.32 -61.23
C ASN A 610 -6.02 -6.82 -61.01
N PRO A 611 -5.00 -6.03 -60.66
CA PRO A 611 -5.16 -4.61 -60.31
C PRO A 611 -5.82 -3.78 -61.42
#